data_AF-A0A0B0SEB7-F1
#
_entry.id   AF-A0A0B0SEB7-F1
#
_cell.length_a   1.000
_cell.length_b   1.000
_cell.length_c   1.000
_cell.angle_alpha   90.00
_cell.angle_beta   90.00
_cell.angle_gamma   90.00
#
_symmetry.space_group_name_H-M   'P 1'
#
loop_
_entity.id
_entity.type
_entity.pdbx_description
1 polymer ?
#
loop_
_entity_poly.entity_id
_entity_poly.type
_entity_poly.pdbx_seq_one_letter_code
_entity_poly.pdbx_strand_id
1 'polypeptide(L)'
;MKDMKKRQTETEVVPPSPAEGEEVLPAPEPAPRVMPLEEWAREAGLSPIALRAMQLRYRSDRATAEEWMSRYTRMMAEVVRH
;
A
#
# COMPACT_ATOMS: atom_id res chain seq x y z
N MET A 1 -27.85 -31.68 -54.66
CA MET A 1 -28.29 -31.52 -53.26
C MET A 1 -27.14 -30.92 -52.48
N LYS A 2 -27.44 -29.91 -51.66
CA LYS A 2 -26.52 -29.09 -50.87
C LYS A 2 -26.35 -29.74 -49.50
N ASP A 3 -25.13 -30.02 -49.08
CA ASP A 3 -24.85 -30.27 -47.66
C ASP A 3 -23.59 -29.49 -47.24
N MET A 4 -23.85 -28.23 -46.94
CA MET A 4 -22.99 -27.35 -46.15
C MET A 4 -22.94 -27.89 -44.72
N LYS A 5 -21.79 -28.40 -44.26
CA LYS A 5 -21.54 -28.62 -42.83
C LYS A 5 -20.22 -27.96 -42.45
N LYS A 6 -20.33 -26.67 -42.13
CA LYS A 6 -19.35 -25.89 -41.38
C LYS A 6 -19.08 -26.63 -40.06
N ARG A 7 -17.87 -27.14 -39.87
CA ARG A 7 -17.40 -27.56 -38.54
C ARG A 7 -16.70 -26.35 -37.93
N GLN A 8 -17.36 -25.79 -36.93
CA GLN A 8 -16.88 -24.68 -36.14
C GLN A 8 -15.64 -25.10 -35.35
N THR A 9 -14.63 -24.25 -35.43
CA THR A 9 -13.49 -24.15 -34.54
C THR A 9 -14.00 -23.74 -33.15
N GLU A 10 -13.70 -24.51 -32.11
CA GLU A 10 -13.66 -23.95 -30.76
C GLU A 10 -12.62 -24.70 -29.93
N THR A 11 -11.47 -24.04 -29.82
CA THR A 11 -10.71 -23.84 -28.60
C THR A 11 -10.47 -25.07 -27.71
N GLU A 12 -9.29 -25.63 -27.92
CA GLU A 12 -8.44 -26.31 -26.93
C GLU A 12 -8.60 -25.73 -25.51
N VAL A 13 -9.47 -26.36 -24.71
CA VAL A 13 -9.47 -26.21 -23.26
C VAL A 13 -8.53 -27.29 -22.71
N VAL A 14 -7.25 -26.97 -22.63
CA VAL A 14 -6.35 -27.68 -21.74
C VAL A 14 -6.77 -27.30 -20.31
N PRO A 15 -7.18 -28.24 -19.46
CA PRO A 15 -7.26 -27.96 -18.03
C PRO A 15 -5.83 -27.95 -17.48
N PRO A 16 -5.29 -26.85 -16.94
CA PRO A 16 -4.22 -27.02 -15.98
C PRO A 16 -4.82 -27.66 -14.74
N SER A 17 -4.24 -28.81 -14.40
CA SER A 17 -4.46 -29.62 -13.21
C SER A 17 -4.52 -28.79 -11.91
N PRO A 18 -5.19 -29.32 -10.86
CA PRO A 18 -5.19 -28.71 -9.54
C PRO A 18 -3.77 -28.78 -8.99
N ALA A 19 -3.06 -27.65 -8.97
CA ALA A 19 -1.88 -27.51 -8.14
C ALA A 19 -2.38 -27.27 -6.70
N GLU A 20 -2.81 -28.36 -6.06
CA GLU A 20 -2.69 -28.50 -4.61
C GLU A 20 -1.24 -28.17 -4.25
N GLY A 21 -1.05 -27.15 -3.41
CA GLY A 21 0.27 -26.64 -3.08
C GLY A 21 0.38 -25.12 -3.08
N GLU A 22 -0.70 -24.40 -2.78
CA GLU A 22 -0.57 -23.05 -2.24
C GLU A 22 -0.02 -23.19 -0.81
N GLU A 23 1.27 -23.53 -0.68
CA GLU A 23 2.05 -22.96 0.40
C GLU A 23 1.93 -21.45 0.22
N VAL A 24 0.96 -20.85 0.90
CA VAL A 24 0.95 -19.42 1.19
C VAL A 24 2.21 -19.17 2.00
N LEU A 25 3.35 -19.05 1.32
CA LEU A 25 4.48 -18.31 1.85
C LEU A 25 3.87 -16.98 2.28
N PRO A 26 3.90 -16.59 3.57
CA PRO A 26 3.38 -15.30 3.97
C PRO A 26 4.08 -14.28 3.08
N ALA A 27 3.30 -13.56 2.25
CA ALA A 27 3.85 -12.56 1.37
C ALA A 27 4.77 -11.69 2.23
N PRO A 28 6.08 -11.58 1.91
CA PRO A 28 7.00 -10.86 2.77
C PRO A 28 6.40 -9.49 3.02
N GLU A 29 6.19 -9.14 4.29
CA GLU A 29 5.58 -7.87 4.65
C GLU A 29 6.29 -6.77 3.86
N PRO A 30 5.55 -5.89 3.16
CA PRO A 30 6.19 -4.91 2.30
C PRO A 30 7.16 -4.12 3.16
N ALA A 31 8.46 -4.22 2.84
CA ALA A 31 9.51 -3.56 3.60
C ALA A 31 9.11 -2.10 3.85
N PRO A 32 9.29 -1.60 5.09
CA PRO A 32 8.73 -0.31 5.47
C PRO A 32 9.32 0.77 4.57
N ARG A 33 8.45 1.36 3.74
CA ARG A 33 8.88 2.37 2.77
C ARG A 33 9.15 3.67 3.51
N VAL A 34 10.38 4.16 3.35
CA VAL A 34 10.79 5.46 3.85
C VAL A 34 10.23 6.53 2.91
N MET A 35 9.45 7.47 3.47
CA MET A 35 8.78 8.52 2.71
C MET A 35 8.96 9.89 3.37
N PRO A 36 8.89 10.99 2.59
CA PRO A 36 8.94 12.32 3.14
C PRO A 36 7.69 12.64 3.98
N LEU A 37 7.85 13.52 4.96
CA LEU A 37 6.76 13.96 5.86
C LEU A 37 5.51 14.42 5.10
N GLU A 38 5.69 15.17 4.00
CA GLU A 38 4.58 15.71 3.22
C GLU A 38 3.75 14.63 2.53
N GLU A 39 4.41 13.57 2.05
CA GLU A 39 3.76 12.43 1.42
C GLU A 39 2.98 11.63 2.46
N TRP A 40 3.64 11.25 3.55
CA TRP A 40 2.99 10.59 4.68
C TRP A 40 1.80 11.40 5.22
N ALA A 41 1.97 12.72 5.38
CA ALA A 41 0.93 13.57 5.94
C ALA A 41 -0.30 13.67 5.05
N ARG A 42 -0.10 13.61 3.72
CA ARG A 42 -1.19 13.53 2.75
C ARG A 42 -1.93 12.20 2.84
N GLU A 43 -1.20 11.08 2.92
CA GLU A 43 -1.80 9.75 3.05
C GLU A 43 -2.58 9.59 4.36
N ALA A 44 -2.04 10.10 5.46
CA ALA A 44 -2.68 10.05 6.77
C ALA A 44 -3.78 11.13 6.98
N GLY A 45 -4.03 11.99 5.98
CA GLY A 45 -5.09 13.01 6.06
C GLY A 45 -4.86 14.08 7.12
N LEU A 46 -3.60 14.42 7.41
CA LEU A 46 -3.26 15.42 8.42
C LEU A 46 -3.67 16.84 8.00
N SER A 47 -4.11 17.61 8.99
CA SER A 47 -4.38 19.04 8.81
C SER A 47 -3.12 19.80 8.39
N PRO A 48 -3.23 20.83 7.53
CA PRO A 48 -2.10 21.69 7.15
C PRO A 48 -1.35 22.29 8.36
N ILE A 49 -2.07 22.55 9.46
CA ILE A 49 -1.49 23.05 10.71
C ILE A 49 -0.58 21.99 11.34
N ALA A 50 -1.05 20.74 11.43
CA ALA A 50 -0.28 19.63 11.96
C ALA A 50 0.96 19.33 11.10
N LEU A 51 0.80 19.33 9.77
CA LEU A 51 1.93 19.20 8.84
C LEU A 51 2.95 20.32 9.07
N ARG A 52 2.51 21.58 9.18
CA ARG A 52 3.43 22.71 9.38
C ARG A 52 4.18 22.61 10.71
N ALA A 53 3.49 22.21 11.79
CA ALA A 53 4.11 21.99 13.10
C ALA A 53 5.20 20.90 13.03
N MET A 54 4.90 19.80 12.34
CA MET A 54 5.87 18.73 12.11
C MET A 54 7.04 19.17 11.22
N GLN A 55 6.77 19.92 10.15
CA GLN A 55 7.83 20.46 9.28
C GLN A 55 8.79 21.35 10.06
N LEU A 56 8.31 22.19 10.99
CA LEU A 56 9.19 23.04 11.80
C LEU A 56 10.19 22.24 12.65
N ARG A 57 9.83 21.03 13.08
CA ARG A 57 10.68 20.14 13.88
C ARG A 57 11.55 19.22 13.02
N TYR A 58 11.06 18.79 11.85
CA TYR A 58 11.67 17.74 11.02
C TYR A 58 11.81 18.16 9.54
N ARG A 59 12.38 19.34 9.28
CA ARG A 59 12.33 20.06 7.98
C ARG A 59 12.82 19.30 6.73
N SER A 60 13.57 18.22 6.87
CA SER A 60 14.10 17.43 5.75
C SER A 60 14.29 15.95 6.08
N ASP A 61 13.57 15.46 7.10
CA ASP A 61 13.72 14.08 7.54
C ASP A 61 12.91 13.15 6.62
N ARG A 62 13.40 11.91 6.47
CA ARG A 62 12.65 10.84 5.85
C ARG A 62 12.53 9.73 6.87
N ALA A 63 11.31 9.26 7.06
CA ALA A 63 11.02 8.23 8.03
C ALA A 63 9.99 7.27 7.45
N THR A 64 9.86 6.12 8.09
CA THR A 64 8.76 5.20 7.80
C THR A 64 7.44 5.80 8.28
N ALA A 65 6.31 5.30 7.77
CA ALA A 65 4.99 5.75 8.20
C ALA A 65 4.76 5.58 9.71
N GLU A 66 5.28 4.51 10.31
CA GLU A 66 5.19 4.24 11.76
C GLU A 66 6.02 5.23 12.59
N GLU A 67 7.21 5.59 12.12
CA GLU A 67 8.03 6.61 12.77
C GLU A 67 7.36 7.98 12.72
N TRP A 68 6.78 8.35 11.57
CA TRP A 68 6.04 9.59 11.46
C TRP A 68 4.82 9.62 12.37
N MET A 69 4.07 8.53 12.43
CA MET A 69 2.95 8.36 13.36
C MET A 69 3.41 8.49 14.82
N SER A 70 4.50 7.84 15.19
CA SER A 70 5.05 7.90 16.54
C SER A 70 5.49 9.32 16.92
N ARG A 71 6.16 10.03 16.01
CA ARG A 71 6.58 11.43 16.20
C ARG A 71 5.38 12.37 16.33
N TYR A 72 4.35 12.18 15.50
CA TYR A 72 3.11 12.95 15.54
C TYR A 72 2.35 12.72 16.84
N THR A 73 2.13 11.47 17.24
CA THR A 73 1.45 11.11 18.49
C THR A 73 2.18 11.69 19.71
N ARG A 74 3.51 11.59 19.72
CA ARG A 74 4.33 12.22 20.77
C ARG A 74 4.14 13.74 20.81
N MET A 75 4.17 14.40 19.65
CA MET A 75 3.93 15.84 19.56
C MET A 75 2.54 16.22 20.08
N MET A 76 1.49 15.49 19.70
CA MET A 76 0.13 15.75 20.18
C MET A 76 0.00 15.54 21.69
N ALA A 77 0.66 14.53 22.25
CA ALA A 77 0.69 14.29 23.69
C ALA A 77 1.39 15.43 24.47
N GLU A 78 2.40 16.06 23.89
CA GLU A 78 3.05 17.25 24.46
C GLU A 78 2.13 18.47 24.43
N VAL A 79 1.38 18.67 23.35
CA VAL A 79 0.44 19.79 23.19
C VAL A 79 -0.74 19.69 24.15
N VAL A 80 -1.30 18.50 24.36
CA VAL A 80 -2.48 18.29 25.23
C VAL A 80 -2.16 18.45 26.72
N ARG A 81 -0.89 18.34 27.12
CA ARG A 81 -0.47 18.50 28.53
C ARG A 81 -0.28 19.95 28.98
N HIS A 82 -0.35 20.91 28.07
CA HIS A 82 -0.21 22.35 28.33
C HIS A 82 -1.54 23.08 28.13
#